data_AF-A0AAD6RAD5-F1
#
_entry.id   AF-A0AAD6RAD5-F1
#
_cell.length_a   1.000
_cell.length_b   1.000
_cell.length_c   1.000
_cell.angle_alpha   90.00
_cell.angle_beta   90.00
_cell.angle_gamma   90.00
#
_symmetry.space_group_name_H-M   'P 1'
#
loop_
_entity.id
_entity.type
_entity.pdbx_description
1 polymer ?
#
loop_
_entity_poly.entity_id
_entity_poly.type
_entity_poly.pdbx_seq_one_letter_code
_entity_poly.pdbx_strand_id
1 'polypeptide(L)' 'MFETGEMERVLDGFPRRLAGFVCAGCGDVRFVPCGNCSGSRKLFDEDEGVLKRCLECNENGLIRCSDCCS' A
#
# COMPACT_ATOMS: atom_id res chain seq x y z
N MET A 1 20.57 17.57 21.70
CA MET A 1 19.96 16.31 21.23
C MET A 1 20.85 15.78 20.14
N PHE A 2 21.58 14.69 20.38
CA PHE A 2 22.45 14.08 19.39
C PHE A 2 21.72 12.85 18.85
N GLU A 3 21.50 12.80 17.54
CA GLU A 3 21.10 11.56 16.89
C GLU A 3 22.29 10.59 16.92
N THR A 4 22.10 9.42 17.50
CA THR A 4 23.15 8.42 17.74
C THR A 4 23.37 7.46 16.56
N GLY A 5 22.62 7.62 15.47
CA GLY A 5 22.68 6.74 14.30
C GLY A 5 22.20 5.30 14.56
N GLU A 6 21.55 5.03 15.69
CA GLU A 6 21.11 3.67 16.05
C GLU A 6 20.11 3.07 15.05
N MET A 7 19.25 3.91 14.45
CA MET A 7 18.31 3.50 13.42
C MET A 7 19.02 2.98 12.16
N GLU A 8 20.10 3.64 11.72
CA GLU A 8 20.88 3.21 10.55
C GLU A 8 21.48 1.83 10.78
N ARG A 9 22.03 1.60 11.97
CA ARG A 9 22.64 0.31 12.35
C ARG A 9 21.64 -0.84 12.37
N VAL A 10 20.40 -0.58 12.79
CA VAL A 10 19.32 -1.58 12.75
C VAL A 10 18.94 -1.93 11.31
N LEU A 11 19.08 -0.99 10.38
CA LEU A 11 18.67 -1.15 8.98
C LEU A 11 19.77 -1.70 8.05
N ASP A 12 21.02 -1.81 8.49
CA ASP A 12 22.21 -2.16 7.67
C ASP A 12 22.11 -3.51 6.92
N GLY A 13 21.24 -4.42 7.35
CA GLY A 13 21.00 -5.71 6.69
C GLY A 13 19.74 -5.80 5.82
N PHE A 14 18.93 -4.74 5.77
CA PHE A 14 17.67 -4.77 5.03
C PHE A 14 17.89 -4.46 3.55
N PRO A 15 17.12 -5.08 2.64
CA PRO A 15 17.21 -4.78 1.22
C PRO A 15 16.89 -3.30 0.98
N ARG A 16 17.88 -2.57 0.45
CA ARG A 16 17.73 -1.17 0.04
C ARG A 16 17.43 -1.15 -1.44
N ARG A 17 16.41 -0.38 -1.83
CA ARG A 17 16.19 -0.09 -3.25
C ARG A 17 17.29 0.83 -3.75
N LEU A 18 17.73 0.61 -4.98
CA LEU A 18 18.69 1.47 -5.66
C LEU A 18 18.12 2.89 -5.74
N ALA A 19 18.98 3.89 -5.54
CA ALA A 19 18.60 5.28 -5.71
C ALA A 19 18.07 5.50 -7.14
N GLY A 20 16.90 6.12 -7.26
CA GLY A 20 16.24 6.36 -8.55
C GLY A 20 15.44 5.18 -9.11
N PHE A 21 15.35 4.05 -8.40
CA PHE A 21 14.39 3.01 -8.75
C PHE A 21 12.96 3.54 -8.62
N VAL A 22 12.17 3.42 -9.69
CA VAL A 22 10.74 3.73 -9.71
C VAL A 22 9.99 2.47 -10.07
N CYS A 23 9.03 2.07 -9.25
CA CYS A 23 8.19 0.92 -9.55
C CYS A 23 7.34 1.20 -10.80
N ALA A 24 7.45 0.37 -11.84
CA ALA A 24 6.66 0.52 -13.06
C ALA A 24 5.14 0.38 -12.81
N GLY A 25 4.74 -0.45 -11.83
CA GLY A 25 3.33 -0.69 -11.52
C GLY A 25 2.64 0.40 -10.70
N CYS A 26 3.37 1.13 -9.84
CA CYS A 26 2.77 2.13 -8.95
C CYS A 26 3.45 3.51 -8.97
N GLY A 27 4.43 3.76 -9.84
CA GLY A 27 5.17 5.03 -9.84
C GLY A 27 5.85 5.34 -8.50
N ASP A 28 6.22 4.29 -7.77
CA ASP A 28 6.79 4.31 -6.42
C ASP A 28 5.90 4.84 -5.28
N VAL A 29 4.60 5.08 -5.51
CA VAL A 29 3.66 5.51 -4.44
C VAL A 29 3.23 4.38 -3.49
N ARG A 30 3.61 3.13 -3.79
CA ARG A 30 3.43 1.89 -2.99
C ARG A 30 2.00 1.41 -2.75
N PHE A 31 1.01 2.28 -2.87
CA PHE A 31 -0.40 1.96 -2.73
C PHE A 31 -1.15 2.35 -4.01
N VAL A 32 -2.04 1.49 -4.46
CA VAL A 32 -2.86 1.69 -5.67
C VAL A 32 -4.35 1.55 -5.31
N PRO A 33 -5.27 2.14 -6.09
CA PRO A 33 -6.70 1.96 -5.89
C PRO A 33 -7.09 0.47 -5.87
N CYS A 34 -7.93 0.09 -4.92
CA CYS A 34 -8.47 -1.27 -4.85
C CYS A 34 -9.31 -1.57 -6.10
N GLY A 35 -9.01 -2.67 -6.78
CA GLY A 35 -9.77 -3.10 -7.96
C GLY A 35 -11.20 -3.55 -7.66
N ASN A 36 -11.47 -4.08 -6.46
CA ASN A 36 -12.80 -4.53 -6.08
C ASN A 36 -13.78 -3.36 -5.85
N CYS A 37 -13.35 -2.31 -5.13
CA CYS A 37 -14.21 -1.16 -4.83
C CYS A 37 -13.85 0.12 -5.60
N SER A 38 -12.95 0.03 -6.59
CA SER A 38 -12.43 1.16 -7.37
C SER A 38 -11.96 2.35 -6.52
N GLY A 39 -11.32 2.08 -5.38
CA GLY A 39 -10.87 3.12 -4.45
C GLY A 39 -11.94 3.75 -3.55
N SER A 40 -13.22 3.46 -3.73
CA SER A 40 -14.31 4.13 -2.98
C SER A 40 -14.53 3.60 -1.55
N ARG A 41 -13.94 2.44 -1.23
CA ARG A 41 -14.21 1.63 -0.03
C ARG A 41 -15.67 1.16 0.11
N LYS A 42 -16.50 1.31 -0.92
CA LYS A 42 -17.93 0.94 -0.91
C LYS A 42 -18.22 -0.14 -1.95
N LEU A 43 -19.03 -1.12 -1.57
CA LEU A 43 -19.57 -2.17 -2.43
C LEU A 43 -21.08 -2.24 -2.20
N PHE A 44 -21.84 -2.47 -3.26
CA PHE A 44 -23.27 -2.75 -3.12
C PHE A 44 -23.48 -4.25 -3.08
N ASP A 45 -24.17 -4.72 -2.06
CA ASP A 45 -24.54 -6.12 -1.90
C ASP A 45 -25.93 -6.32 -2.51
N GLU A 46 -26.01 -7.04 -3.63
CA GLU A 46 -27.26 -7.21 -4.38
C GLU A 46 -28.26 -8.11 -3.65
N ASP A 47 -27.77 -9.08 -2.87
CA ASP A 47 -28.61 -10.02 -2.11
C ASP A 47 -29.30 -9.35 -0.92
N GLU A 48 -28.56 -8.54 -0.15
CA GLU A 48 -29.09 -7.80 1.01
C GLU A 48 -29.61 -6.40 0.65
N GLY A 49 -29.31 -5.89 -0.56
CA GLY A 49 -29.73 -4.57 -1.03
C GLY A 49 -29.09 -3.40 -0.27
N VAL A 50 -27.90 -3.61 0.33
CA VAL A 50 -27.23 -2.63 1.20
C VAL A 50 -25.83 -2.26 0.72
N LEU A 51 -25.38 -1.06 1.07
CA LEU A 51 -23.99 -0.66 0.90
C LEU A 51 -23.12 -1.26 2.03
N LYS A 52 -22.14 -2.06 1.65
CA LYS A 52 -21.12 -2.62 2.53
C LYS A 52 -19.77 -1.95 2.30
N ARG A 53 -18.90 -2.03 3.31
CA ARG A 53 -17.51 -1.61 3.18
C ARG A 53 -16.72 -2.73 2.50
N CYS A 54 -15.87 -2.37 1.54
CA CYS A 54 -14.90 -3.32 0.98
C CYS A 54 -13.99 -3.85 2.10
N LEU A 55 -13.71 -5.15 2.13
CA LEU A 55 -12.86 -5.77 3.15
C LEU A 55 -11.43 -6.02 2.66
N GLU A 56 -11.16 -5.82 1.38
CA GLU A 56 -9.88 -6.14 0.75
C GLU A 56 -8.88 -4.98 0.72
N CYS A 57 -9.29 -3.78 1.15
CA CYS A 57 -8.46 -2.58 1.10
C CYS A 57 -8.35 -1.88 2.46
N ASN A 58 -7.45 -0.91 2.57
CA ASN A 58 -7.33 -0.04 3.75
C ASN A 58 -8.43 1.03 3.78
N GLU A 59 -8.51 1.83 4.86
CA GLU A 59 -9.61 2.79 5.07
C GLU A 59 -9.81 3.79 3.92
N ASN A 60 -8.76 4.03 3.13
CA ASN A 60 -8.74 4.92 1.98
C ASN A 60 -9.10 4.24 0.65
N GLY A 61 -9.49 2.96 0.68
CA GLY A 61 -9.79 2.22 -0.54
C GLY A 61 -8.55 1.76 -1.30
N LEU A 62 -7.37 1.73 -0.67
CA LEU A 62 -6.10 1.39 -1.32
C LEU A 62 -5.61 0.00 -0.94
N ILE A 63 -4.93 -0.66 -1.87
CA ILE A 63 -4.20 -1.91 -1.67
C ILE A 63 -2.70 -1.67 -1.89
N ARG A 64 -1.85 -2.54 -1.33
CA ARG A 64 -0.42 -2.46 -1.61
C ARG A 64 -0.15 -2.88 -3.06
N CYS A 65 0.79 -2.21 -3.70
CA CYS A 65 1.28 -2.62 -5.02
C CYS A 65 1.96 -4.00 -4.92
N SER A 66 1.49 -4.97 -5.71
CA SER A 66 2.02 -6.34 -5.77
C SER A 66 3.52 -6.36 -6.08
N ASP A 67 3.95 -5.51 -7.00
CA ASP A 67 5.34 -5.40 -7.46
C ASP A 67 6.24 -4.75 -6.40
N CYS A 68 5.65 -4.15 -5.36
CA CYS A 68 6.39 -3.57 -4.24
C CYS A 68 6.39 -4.42 -2.97
N CYS A 69 5.59 -5.48 -2.93
CA CYS A 69 5.46 -6.37 -1.77
C CYS A 69 6.09 -7.74 -2.00
N SER A 70 6.85 -7.89 -3.09
CA SER A 70 7.73 -9.02 -3.37
C SER A 70 9.10 -8.85 -2.72
#